data_AF-A0A7S0PH79-F1
#
_entry.id   AF-A0A7S0PH79-F1
#
_cell.length_a   1.000
_cell.length_b   1.000
_cell.length_c   1.000
_cell.angle_alpha   90.00
_cell.angle_beta   90.00
_cell.angle_gamma   90.00
#
_symmetry.space_group_name_H-M   'P 1'
#
loop_
_entity.id
_entity.type
_entity.pdbx_description
1 polymer ?
#
loop_
_entity_poly.entity_id
_entity_poly.type
_entity_poly.pdbx_seq_one_letter_code
_entity_poly.pdbx_strand_id
1 'polypeptide(L)'
;PGADMARRLDPSMRLKTEDTPLCAVVSRRGTVIGGEAGKLCSFAPSGEPRACIAGHSRAITSMTSLRDVVVTCGADGRARLWSWPTADEPFSCLGEFHANAPLSAVTAVGWHSGALRAIVGSAVGRLHDVWWGPGLAPAKAARAPLSATAADAGAGAAAAAGAAAGAAG
;
A
#
# COMPACT_ATOMS: atom_id res chain seq x y z
N PRO A 1 -27.76 12.29 33.53
CA PRO A 1 -27.26 13.18 32.46
C PRO A 1 -26.27 12.40 31.57
N GLY A 2 -26.67 11.76 30.47
CA GLY A 2 -27.64 12.17 29.47
C GLY A 2 -26.88 12.27 28.13
N ALA A 3 -27.45 11.67 27.09
CA ALA A 3 -26.89 11.45 25.74
C ALA A 3 -26.08 10.16 25.54
N ASP A 4 -26.86 9.08 25.48
CA ASP A 4 -26.72 7.98 24.53
C ASP A 4 -25.94 8.40 23.26
N MET A 5 -24.67 7.99 23.20
CA MET A 5 -23.73 8.33 22.13
C MET A 5 -23.87 7.40 20.92
N ALA A 6 -25.09 6.96 20.64
CA ALA A 6 -25.43 6.29 19.39
C ALA A 6 -25.32 7.30 18.25
N ARG A 7 -24.09 7.57 17.79
CA ARG A 7 -23.84 8.14 16.47
C ARG A 7 -24.47 7.19 15.48
N ARG A 8 -25.72 7.48 15.09
CA ARG A 8 -26.40 6.81 14.00
C ARG A 8 -25.49 6.89 12.78
N LEU A 9 -25.00 5.74 12.34
CA LEU A 9 -24.48 5.60 10.99
C LEU A 9 -25.64 5.98 10.07
N ASP A 10 -25.50 7.08 9.33
CA ASP A 10 -26.46 7.42 8.29
C ASP A 10 -26.13 6.54 7.07
N PRO A 11 -26.95 5.52 6.75
CA PRO A 11 -26.68 4.64 5.61
C PRO A 11 -26.84 5.36 4.26
N SER A 12 -27.36 6.59 4.24
CA SER A 12 -27.51 7.40 3.03
C SER A 12 -26.24 8.19 2.66
N MET A 13 -25.27 8.30 3.57
CA MET A 13 -23.99 8.96 3.30
C MET A 13 -23.20 8.19 2.24
N ARG A 14 -23.24 8.71 1.01
CA ARG A 14 -22.49 8.17 -0.13
C ARG A 14 -21.44 9.18 -0.59
N LEU A 15 -20.21 8.71 -0.76
CA LEU A 15 -19.16 9.49 -1.39
C LEU A 15 -19.49 9.59 -2.88
N LYS A 16 -19.60 10.81 -3.40
CA LYS A 16 -19.79 11.06 -4.83
C LYS A 16 -18.48 10.76 -5.55
N THR A 17 -18.26 9.50 -5.89
CA THR A 17 -17.18 9.07 -6.77
C THR A 17 -17.70 8.99 -8.19
N GLU A 18 -16.81 9.06 -9.19
CA GLU A 18 -17.21 8.77 -10.57
C GLU A 18 -17.57 7.28 -10.74
N ASP A 19 -18.28 6.95 -11.82
CA ASP A 19 -18.83 5.61 -12.16
C ASP A 19 -17.76 4.52 -12.44
N THR A 20 -16.53 4.73 -11.98
CA THR A 20 -15.45 3.74 -12.09
C THR A 20 -15.38 2.90 -10.82
N PRO A 21 -15.13 1.58 -10.92
CA PRO A 21 -14.92 0.73 -9.75
C PRO A 21 -13.82 1.27 -8.83
N LEU A 22 -14.12 1.24 -7.54
CA LEU A 22 -13.17 1.59 -6.49
C LEU A 22 -12.41 0.32 -6.10
N CYS A 23 -11.09 0.38 -6.15
CA CYS A 23 -10.23 -0.78 -5.93
C CYS A 23 -9.56 -0.76 -4.56
N ALA A 24 -9.38 0.43 -3.98
CA ALA A 24 -8.73 0.58 -2.68
C ALA A 24 -9.24 1.82 -1.92
N VAL A 25 -9.32 1.73 -0.60
CA VAL A 25 -9.77 2.82 0.27
C VAL A 25 -8.95 2.87 1.56
N VAL A 26 -8.62 4.08 2.01
CA VAL A 26 -8.04 4.33 3.34
C VAL A 26 -8.78 5.48 4.01
N SER A 27 -8.98 5.39 5.33
CA SER A 27 -9.61 6.44 6.12
C SER A 27 -8.71 6.82 7.28
N ARG A 28 -8.40 8.12 7.40
CA ARG A 28 -7.54 8.60 8.49
C ARG A 28 -7.77 10.03 8.97
N ARG A 29 -8.19 10.94 8.11
CA ARG A 29 -8.61 12.32 8.45
C ARG A 29 -9.67 12.81 7.47
N GLY A 30 -10.57 11.90 7.12
CA GLY A 30 -11.27 11.87 5.84
C GLY A 30 -10.92 10.57 5.11
N THR A 31 -11.48 10.42 3.91
CA THR A 31 -11.37 9.19 3.14
C THR A 31 -10.56 9.45 1.88
N VAL A 32 -9.61 8.59 1.58
CA VAL A 32 -8.91 8.56 0.28
C VAL A 32 -9.25 7.28 -0.43
N ILE A 33 -9.51 7.38 -1.73
CA ILE A 33 -9.97 6.29 -2.57
C ILE A 33 -9.11 6.23 -3.83
N GLY A 34 -8.67 5.02 -4.17
CA GLY A 34 -8.06 4.69 -5.46
C GLY A 34 -9.02 3.87 -6.33
N GLY A 35 -9.12 4.22 -7.60
CA GLY A 35 -10.02 3.56 -8.56
C GLY A 35 -9.31 2.85 -9.72
N GLU A 36 -10.11 2.13 -10.51
CA GLU A 36 -9.65 1.36 -11.68
C GLU A 36 -9.03 2.24 -12.78
N ALA A 37 -9.43 3.51 -12.87
CA ALA A 37 -8.84 4.49 -13.78
C ALA A 37 -7.47 5.04 -13.31
N GLY A 38 -6.91 4.54 -12.21
CA GLY A 38 -5.66 5.03 -11.64
C GLY A 38 -5.77 6.39 -10.94
N LYS A 39 -6.99 6.90 -10.77
CA LYS A 39 -7.27 8.15 -10.04
C LYS A 39 -7.17 7.92 -8.53
N LEU A 40 -6.55 8.88 -7.84
CA LEU A 40 -6.50 8.98 -6.38
C LEU A 40 -7.32 10.20 -5.95
N CYS A 41 -8.39 9.98 -5.19
CA CYS A 41 -9.34 11.00 -4.77
C CYS A 41 -9.45 11.07 -3.25
N SER A 42 -9.55 12.27 -2.69
CA SER A 42 -9.75 12.52 -1.27
C SER A 42 -11.10 13.18 -1.00
N PHE A 43 -11.67 12.84 0.15
CA PHE A 43 -12.98 13.27 0.58
C PHE A 43 -12.91 13.76 2.03
N ALA A 44 -13.63 14.84 2.30
CA ALA A 44 -13.88 15.31 3.65
C ALA A 44 -14.67 14.26 4.46
N PRO A 45 -14.65 14.33 5.80
CA PRO A 45 -15.54 13.51 6.63
C PRO A 45 -17.04 13.71 6.34
N SER A 46 -17.41 14.89 5.81
CA SER A 46 -18.76 15.18 5.30
C SER A 46 -19.11 14.46 4.00
N GLY A 47 -18.14 13.79 3.37
CA GLY A 47 -18.28 13.07 2.12
C GLY A 47 -18.10 13.92 0.86
N GLU A 48 -17.83 15.21 1.01
CA GLU A 48 -17.54 16.11 -0.10
C GLU A 48 -16.16 15.81 -0.70
N PRO A 49 -16.04 15.76 -2.05
CA PRO A 49 -14.76 15.58 -2.71
C PRO A 49 -13.87 16.81 -2.49
N ARG A 50 -12.59 16.57 -2.18
CA ARG A 50 -11.59 17.64 -1.97
C ARG A 50 -10.61 17.75 -3.13
N ALA A 51 -9.98 16.65 -3.48
CA ALA A 51 -8.96 16.62 -4.52
C ALA A 51 -8.93 15.26 -5.21
N CYS A 52 -8.78 15.27 -6.53
CA CYS A 52 -8.59 14.07 -7.35
C CYS A 52 -7.40 14.29 -8.29
N ILE A 53 -6.49 13.33 -8.33
CA ILE A 53 -5.31 13.37 -9.20
C ILE A 53 -5.18 12.06 -10.01
N ALA A 54 -4.52 12.15 -11.17
CA ALA A 54 -4.06 10.96 -11.89
C ALA A 54 -2.82 10.41 -11.17
N GLY A 55 -3.03 9.40 -10.31
CA GLY A 55 -1.96 8.83 -9.50
C GLY A 55 -1.18 7.72 -10.24
N HIS A 56 -1.88 6.88 -10.98
CA HIS A 56 -1.33 5.77 -11.77
C HIS A 56 -1.84 5.83 -13.20
N SER A 57 -1.07 5.31 -14.17
CA SER A 57 -1.50 5.22 -15.57
C SER A 57 -2.43 4.04 -15.85
N ARG A 58 -2.62 3.16 -14.85
CA ARG A 58 -3.54 2.02 -14.85
C ARG A 58 -4.15 1.89 -13.45
N ALA A 59 -5.04 0.91 -13.27
CA ALA A 59 -5.71 0.64 -12.00
C ALA A 59 -4.77 0.65 -10.79
N ILE A 60 -5.18 1.39 -9.76
CA ILE A 60 -4.60 1.24 -8.42
C ILE A 60 -5.13 -0.08 -7.87
N THR A 61 -4.24 -1.00 -7.54
CA THR A 61 -4.58 -2.35 -7.09
C THR A 61 -4.62 -2.46 -5.58
N SER A 62 -3.84 -1.63 -4.88
CA SER A 62 -3.80 -1.61 -3.43
C SER A 62 -3.28 -0.29 -2.92
N MET A 63 -3.71 0.06 -1.71
CA MET A 63 -3.24 1.25 -1.04
C MET A 63 -3.24 1.06 0.48
N THR A 64 -2.40 1.83 1.15
CA THR A 64 -2.36 1.91 2.61
C THR A 64 -1.91 3.30 3.03
N SER A 65 -2.15 3.67 4.29
CA SER A 65 -1.71 4.95 4.83
C SER A 65 -0.96 4.74 6.14
N LEU A 66 0.10 5.54 6.34
CA LEU A 66 0.87 5.55 7.58
C LEU A 66 1.35 6.97 7.81
N ARG A 67 1.25 7.46 9.04
CA ARG A 67 1.36 8.90 9.36
C ARG A 67 0.65 9.81 8.34
N ASP A 68 1.29 10.86 7.87
CA ASP A 68 0.73 11.82 6.92
C ASP A 68 1.09 11.45 5.48
N VAL A 69 1.23 10.15 5.20
CA VAL A 69 1.52 9.64 3.85
C VAL A 69 0.60 8.50 3.43
N VAL A 70 0.43 8.37 2.12
CA VAL A 70 -0.31 7.29 1.46
C VAL A 70 0.66 6.54 0.55
N VAL A 71 0.65 5.22 0.62
CA VAL A 71 1.36 4.36 -0.33
C VAL A 71 0.32 3.72 -1.25
N THR A 72 0.52 3.85 -2.55
CA THR A 72 -0.30 3.19 -3.57
C THR A 72 0.56 2.27 -4.41
N CYS A 73 -0.01 1.18 -4.92
CA CYS A 73 0.58 0.40 -5.99
C CYS A 73 -0.48 0.08 -7.06
N GLY A 74 -0.03 -0.19 -8.29
CA GLY A 74 -0.94 -0.39 -9.40
C GLY A 74 -0.47 -1.34 -10.49
N ALA A 75 -1.39 -1.59 -11.41
CA ALA A 75 -1.19 -2.42 -12.60
C ALA A 75 -0.22 -1.79 -13.63
N ASP A 76 0.19 -0.54 -13.40
CA ASP A 76 1.26 0.15 -14.12
C ASP A 76 2.66 -0.27 -13.66
N GLY A 77 2.75 -1.19 -12.69
CA GLY A 77 4.02 -1.71 -12.17
C GLY A 77 4.74 -0.72 -11.27
N ARG A 78 4.06 0.31 -10.79
CA ARG A 78 4.65 1.35 -9.94
C ARG A 78 4.05 1.31 -8.55
N ALA A 79 4.88 1.61 -7.56
CA ALA A 79 4.43 1.98 -6.22
C ALA A 79 4.82 3.43 -5.95
N ARG A 80 3.91 4.21 -5.39
CA ARG A 80 4.11 5.63 -5.15
C ARG A 80 3.85 5.98 -3.70
N LEU A 81 4.65 6.92 -3.22
CA LEU A 81 4.51 7.54 -1.92
C LEU A 81 3.93 8.94 -2.13
N TRP A 82 2.84 9.24 -1.43
CA TRP A 82 2.15 10.52 -1.51
C TRP A 82 2.09 11.20 -0.15
N SER A 83 2.12 12.53 -0.14
CA SER A 83 1.67 13.29 1.01
C SER A 83 0.16 13.08 1.22
N TRP A 84 -0.28 13.11 2.47
CA TRP A 84 -1.70 13.16 2.79
C TRP A 84 -2.26 14.55 2.43
N PRO A 85 -3.41 14.63 1.74
CA PRO A 85 -3.96 15.90 1.32
C PRO A 85 -4.62 16.64 2.50
N THR A 86 -4.45 17.94 2.54
CA THR A 86 -5.13 18.83 3.49
C THR A 86 -6.19 19.65 2.76
N ALA A 87 -6.78 20.65 3.43
CA ALA A 87 -7.70 21.57 2.76
C ALA A 87 -6.97 22.48 1.76
N ASP A 88 -5.74 22.85 2.09
CA ASP A 88 -4.96 23.84 1.35
C ASP A 88 -3.92 23.19 0.41
N GLU A 89 -3.56 21.93 0.65
CA GLU A 89 -2.53 21.22 -0.11
C GLU A 89 -3.06 19.88 -0.66
N PRO A 90 -3.06 19.67 -2.00
CA PRO A 90 -3.45 18.40 -2.60
C PRO A 90 -2.37 17.33 -2.41
N PHE A 91 -2.61 16.13 -2.95
CA PHE A 91 -1.60 15.08 -3.02
C PHE A 91 -0.33 15.58 -3.74
N SER A 92 0.82 15.33 -3.15
CA SER A 92 2.12 15.48 -3.79
C SER A 92 2.85 14.14 -3.82
N CYS A 93 3.44 13.77 -4.96
CA CYS A 93 4.24 12.54 -5.06
C CYS A 93 5.60 12.79 -4.41
N LEU A 94 5.88 12.09 -3.32
CA LEU A 94 7.12 12.19 -2.56
C LEU A 94 8.17 11.20 -3.05
N GLY A 95 7.75 10.13 -3.76
CA GLY A 95 8.66 9.13 -4.28
C GLY A 95 7.96 8.03 -5.05
N GLU A 96 8.73 7.33 -5.88
CA GLU A 96 8.22 6.29 -6.77
C GLU A 96 9.19 5.11 -6.87
N PHE A 97 8.64 3.91 -6.94
CA PHE A 97 9.33 2.66 -7.18
C PHE A 97 8.76 2.00 -8.44
N HIS A 98 9.64 1.41 -9.24
CA HIS A 98 9.30 0.79 -10.52
C HIS A 98 9.66 -0.70 -10.49
N ALA A 99 8.68 -1.55 -10.77
CA ALA A 99 8.87 -2.96 -11.02
C ALA A 99 8.67 -3.28 -12.51
N ASN A 100 9.29 -4.37 -12.97
CA ASN A 100 9.10 -4.88 -14.34
C ASN A 100 7.83 -5.75 -14.47
N ALA A 101 6.90 -5.64 -13.53
CA ALA A 101 5.65 -6.39 -13.50
C ALA A 101 4.57 -5.58 -12.78
N PRO A 102 3.27 -5.81 -13.07
CA PRO A 102 2.17 -5.21 -12.33
C PRO A 102 2.28 -5.48 -10.82
N LEU A 103 2.05 -4.44 -10.01
CA LEU A 103 2.01 -4.58 -8.56
C LEU A 103 0.58 -4.88 -8.12
N SER A 104 0.43 -5.80 -7.17
CA SER A 104 -0.86 -6.36 -6.76
C SER A 104 -1.28 -5.93 -5.36
N ALA A 105 -0.34 -5.83 -4.41
CA ALA A 105 -0.69 -5.57 -3.02
C ALA A 105 0.43 -4.81 -2.30
N VAL A 106 0.06 -3.79 -1.51
CA VAL A 106 0.95 -3.26 -0.46
C VAL A 106 0.65 -4.05 0.82
N THR A 107 1.58 -4.90 1.25
CA THR A 107 1.32 -5.89 2.33
C THR A 107 1.78 -5.41 3.70
N ALA A 108 2.78 -4.55 3.75
CA ALA A 108 3.24 -3.95 5.00
C ALA A 108 3.84 -2.57 4.75
N VAL A 109 3.64 -1.65 5.69
CA VAL A 109 4.29 -0.32 5.70
C VAL A 109 4.74 0.02 7.11
N GLY A 110 5.89 0.66 7.23
CA GLY A 110 6.47 1.02 8.52
C GLY A 110 7.51 2.12 8.40
N TRP A 111 7.67 2.91 9.46
CA TRP A 111 8.79 3.84 9.57
C TRP A 111 9.97 3.15 10.25
N HIS A 112 11.15 3.24 9.65
CA HIS A 112 12.39 2.71 10.20
C HIS A 112 13.52 3.72 9.99
N SER A 113 14.10 4.20 11.09
CA SER A 113 15.29 5.08 11.06
C SER A 113 15.18 6.30 10.13
N GLY A 114 14.00 6.94 10.09
CA GLY A 114 13.74 8.12 9.26
C GLY A 114 13.38 7.84 7.80
N ALA A 115 13.33 6.57 7.39
CA ALA A 115 12.82 6.16 6.09
C ALA A 115 11.51 5.38 6.22
N LEU A 116 10.63 5.54 5.24
CA LEU A 116 9.44 4.71 5.09
C LEU A 116 9.83 3.44 4.34
N ARG A 117 9.54 2.30 4.94
CA ARG A 117 9.63 0.98 4.32
C ARG A 117 8.25 0.50 3.90
N ALA A 118 8.15 -0.12 2.72
CA ALA A 118 6.97 -0.84 2.27
C ALA A 118 7.34 -2.19 1.65
N ILE A 119 6.54 -3.21 1.95
CA ILE A 119 6.58 -4.49 1.25
C ILE A 119 5.46 -4.50 0.21
N VAL A 120 5.83 -4.72 -1.06
CA VAL A 120 4.89 -4.70 -2.18
C VAL A 120 4.97 -6.00 -2.96
N GLY A 121 3.83 -6.67 -3.14
CA GLY A 121 3.69 -7.85 -3.96
C GLY A 121 3.43 -7.50 -5.43
N SER A 122 3.90 -8.35 -6.33
CA SER A 122 3.63 -8.29 -7.77
C SER A 122 2.76 -9.43 -8.23
N ALA A 123 2.12 -9.27 -9.39
CA ALA A 123 1.30 -10.29 -10.03
C ALA A 123 2.08 -11.56 -10.42
N VAL A 124 3.42 -11.50 -10.45
CA VAL A 124 4.30 -12.64 -10.75
C VAL A 124 4.85 -13.31 -9.48
N GLY A 125 4.25 -13.05 -8.32
CA GLY A 125 4.61 -13.70 -7.05
C GLY A 125 5.90 -13.18 -6.42
N ARG A 126 6.46 -12.06 -6.89
CA ARG A 126 7.63 -11.42 -6.25
C ARG A 126 7.19 -10.43 -5.19
N LEU A 127 7.94 -10.40 -4.08
CA LEU A 127 7.87 -9.35 -3.06
C LEU A 127 9.01 -8.37 -3.26
N HIS A 128 8.71 -7.09 -3.11
CA HIS A 128 9.66 -5.98 -3.21
C HIS A 128 9.75 -5.29 -1.84
N ASP A 129 10.98 -5.10 -1.35
CA ASP A 129 11.27 -4.29 -0.18
C ASP A 129 11.67 -2.88 -0.63
N VAL A 130 10.78 -1.92 -0.41
CA VAL A 130 10.86 -0.56 -0.97
C VAL A 130 11.09 0.44 0.15
N TRP A 131 12.04 1.36 -0.03
CA TRP A 131 12.41 2.35 0.97
C TRP A 131 12.37 3.77 0.38
N TRP A 132 11.76 4.70 1.10
CA TRP A 132 11.74 6.13 0.79
C TRP A 132 12.23 6.94 1.98
N GLY A 133 13.32 7.68 1.83
CA GLY A 133 13.86 8.53 2.90
C GLY A 133 15.11 9.30 2.47
N PRO A 134 15.51 10.32 3.24
CA PRO A 134 16.69 11.12 2.94
C PRO A 134 17.95 10.25 2.95
N GLY A 135 18.74 10.31 1.88
CA GLY A 135 20.04 9.62 1.79
C GLY A 135 20.01 8.20 1.19
N LEU A 136 18.86 7.69 0.75
CA LEU A 136 18.80 6.46 -0.05
C LEU A 136 19.00 6.80 -1.54
N ALA A 137 20.16 6.47 -2.09
CA ALA A 137 20.39 6.54 -3.53
C ALA A 137 19.32 5.72 -4.28
N PRO A 138 18.83 6.16 -5.46
CA PRO A 138 17.87 5.39 -6.24
C PRO A 138 18.51 4.04 -6.56
N ALA A 139 17.90 2.95 -6.08
CA ALA A 139 18.39 1.60 -6.29
C ALA A 139 18.53 1.34 -7.80
N LYS A 140 19.77 1.38 -8.28
CA LYS A 140 20.13 1.10 -9.66
C LYS A 140 19.70 -0.34 -9.94
N ALA A 141 18.84 -0.53 -10.94
CA ALA A 141 18.44 -1.85 -11.40
C ALA A 141 19.69 -2.66 -11.82
N ALA A 142 20.15 -3.55 -10.94
CA ALA A 142 21.27 -4.43 -11.21
C ALA A 142 20.83 -5.50 -12.23
N ARG A 143 21.34 -5.38 -13.46
CA ARG A 143 21.39 -6.48 -14.43
C ARG A 143 22.64 -7.33 -14.12
N ALA A 144 22.43 -8.65 -14.14
CA ALA A 144 23.30 -9.76 -13.72
C ALA A 144 23.33 -10.02 -12.20
N PRO A 145 23.10 -11.28 -11.77
CA PRO A 145 22.45 -11.57 -10.50
C PRO A 145 23.42 -11.31 -9.36
N LEU A 146 23.24 -10.18 -8.66
CA LEU A 146 23.63 -9.95 -7.27
C LEU A 146 23.05 -8.61 -6.77
N SER A 147 22.64 -8.62 -5.50
CA SER A 147 22.18 -7.51 -4.62
C SER A 147 20.70 -7.09 -4.62
N ALA A 148 19.88 -7.91 -3.97
CA ALA A 148 19.22 -7.48 -2.73
C ALA A 148 19.81 -8.38 -1.64
N THR A 149 20.35 -7.83 -0.55
CA THR A 149 20.69 -8.69 0.59
C THR A 149 19.40 -9.05 1.30
N ALA A 150 18.82 -10.19 0.91
CA ALA A 150 18.02 -10.96 1.83
C ALA A 150 18.96 -11.39 2.96
N ALA A 151 18.77 -10.83 4.15
CA ALA A 151 19.41 -11.38 5.34
C ALA A 151 18.74 -12.72 5.61
N ASP A 152 19.44 -13.80 5.28
CA ASP A 152 19.05 -15.17 5.59
C ASP A 152 19.21 -15.37 7.10
N ALA A 153 18.11 -15.33 7.84
CA ALA A 153 18.10 -15.67 9.26
C ALA A 153 18.04 -17.20 9.39
N GLY A 154 19.17 -17.86 9.12
CA GLY A 154 19.37 -19.26 9.47
C GLY A 154 20.04 -19.38 10.84
N ALA A 155 19.32 -19.90 11.83
CA ALA A 155 19.73 -21.06 12.65
C ALA A 155 18.81 -21.26 13.86
N GLY A 156 18.23 -22.46 13.94
CA GLY A 156 17.47 -22.95 15.08
C GLY A 156 16.92 -24.34 14.81
N ALA A 157 17.80 -25.27 14.45
CA ALA A 157 17.46 -26.68 14.29
C ALA A 157 17.02 -27.30 15.62
N ALA A 158 15.91 -28.05 15.59
CA ALA A 158 15.71 -29.21 16.44
C ALA A 158 15.03 -30.29 15.60
N ALA A 159 15.84 -31.23 15.13
CA ALA A 159 15.39 -32.48 14.56
C ALA A 159 14.88 -33.40 15.68
N ALA A 160 13.77 -34.09 15.42
CA ALA A 160 13.55 -35.42 15.99
C ALA A 160 12.82 -36.25 14.94
N ALA A 161 13.57 -37.19 14.38
CA ALA A 161 13.10 -38.26 13.52
C ALA A 161 12.23 -39.25 14.32
N GLY A 162 11.24 -39.82 13.65
CA GLY A 162 10.42 -40.92 14.14
C GLY A 162 9.75 -41.63 12.98
N ALA A 163 10.51 -42.46 12.29
CA ALA A 163 10.00 -43.42 11.33
C ALA A 163 9.32 -44.59 12.06
N ALA A 164 8.16 -45.04 11.58
CA ALA A 164 7.76 -46.44 11.64
C ALA A 164 6.63 -46.70 10.64
N ALA A 165 6.95 -47.47 9.61
CA ALA A 165 6.00 -48.24 8.81
C ALA A 165 5.61 -49.53 9.56
N GLY A 166 4.40 -50.02 9.32
CA GLY A 166 3.90 -51.34 9.74
C GLY A 166 2.37 -51.35 9.60
N ALA A 167 1.81 -51.83 8.48
CA ALA A 167 1.58 -53.23 8.12
C ALA A 167 0.48 -53.91 8.97
N ALA A 168 -0.57 -54.31 8.25
CA ALA A 168 -1.50 -55.43 8.51
C ALA A 168 -2.39 -55.41 9.75
N GLY A 169 -3.70 -55.47 9.47
CA GLY A 169 -4.79 -55.84 10.36
C GLY A 169 -6.05 -56.02 9.52
#